data_AF-A0A965E1G4-F1
#
_entry.id   AF-A0A965E1G4-F1
#
_cell.length_a   1.000
_cell.length_b   1.000
_cell.length_c   1.000
_cell.angle_alpha   90.00
_cell.angle_beta   90.00
_cell.angle_gamma   90.00
#
_symmetry.space_group_name_H-M   'P 1'
#
loop_
_entity.id
_entity.type
_entity.pdbx_description
1 polymer ?
#
loop_
_entity_poly.entity_id
_entity_poly.type
_entity_poly.pdbx_seq_one_letter_code
_entity_poly.pdbx_strand_id
1 'polypeptide(L)'
;MNAPAHARPPRLGLRPFLEDIRETPDDTSLRLILADWLEDQDNPEDSARAELIRLQCGQELAIANSRRQRRELELISAWSESWLGQLAERTLDWQFDRGLLRLNFGSNEFFSPEVEDVSRSEAFLWTDSIALHGFGYSAMERLAQDPRIAGVRELCIMQSSIGEVGLTHLAQSTHLGHVRVLRLAQARFGSRWPTPQRWPTMPHLHTLDLSQNYMEDCDLQSVLTSELPKLRHLMLSFNNISDNCMTTMIDLPVLEHLESLNLSGNWQISDTTLTRLSVSRLRKLDVSQSMPTPVGMRALGMMTTLEELGVDRCEFVDDHLRELALASGLPRLHTLRVGRSFLGDESLIALITSRPRPWRLLSLPNNQIGPRGIEVLAGSADVQGLQELNLASNQVGDDGAFALARSPFLRKLRWLDLSNNGLTEAGVRAVKHRFGRNVLAD
;
A
#
# COMPACT_ATOMS: atom_id res chain seq x y z
N MET A 1 -14.28 37.20 13.43
CA MET A 1 -14.39 36.59 12.09
C MET A 1 -13.31 37.24 11.25
N ASN A 2 -12.15 36.61 11.12
CA ASN A 2 -11.12 37.06 10.18
C ASN A 2 -11.57 36.64 8.78
N ALA A 3 -11.44 37.53 7.79
CA ALA A 3 -11.69 37.19 6.40
C ALA A 3 -10.78 36.03 5.97
N PRO A 4 -11.26 35.08 5.15
CA PRO A 4 -10.42 33.97 4.70
C PRO A 4 -9.19 34.53 3.98
N ALA A 5 -8.01 34.06 4.37
CA ALA A 5 -6.75 34.46 3.74
C ALA A 5 -6.86 34.22 2.23
N HIS A 6 -6.76 35.30 1.44
CA HIS A 6 -6.81 35.21 -0.01
C HIS A 6 -5.68 34.27 -0.50
N ALA A 7 -6.01 33.38 -1.43
CA ALA A 7 -5.07 32.41 -1.95
C ALA A 7 -3.89 33.14 -2.63
N ARG A 8 -2.65 32.82 -2.23
CA ARG A 8 -1.46 33.45 -2.82
C ARG A 8 -1.34 33.08 -4.30
N PRO A 9 -0.95 34.03 -5.17
CA PRO A 9 -0.65 33.71 -6.55
C PRO A 9 0.62 32.85 -6.63
N PRO A 10 0.71 31.91 -7.59
CA PRO A 10 1.91 31.12 -7.84
C PRO A 10 3.22 31.91 -7.96
N ARG A 11 4.19 31.62 -7.10
CA ARG A 11 5.59 32.06 -7.31
C ARG A 11 6.22 31.35 -8.51
N LEU A 12 6.84 32.11 -9.41
CA LEU A 12 7.49 31.59 -10.62
C LEU A 12 8.61 30.57 -10.30
N GLY A 13 9.37 30.80 -9.24
CA GLY A 13 10.50 29.94 -8.85
C GLY A 13 10.12 28.59 -8.25
N LEU A 14 8.86 28.41 -7.81
CA LEU A 14 8.42 27.20 -7.12
C LEU A 14 8.14 26.04 -8.09
N ARG A 15 7.56 26.34 -9.26
CA ARG A 15 7.08 25.34 -10.21
C ARG A 15 8.16 24.34 -10.65
N PRO A 16 9.39 24.75 -11.02
CA PRO A 16 10.44 23.81 -11.42
C PRO A 16 10.77 22.78 -10.34
N PHE A 17 10.87 23.20 -9.06
CA PHE A 17 11.11 22.27 -7.95
C PHE A 17 10.02 21.22 -7.84
N LEU A 18 8.75 21.63 -7.94
CA LEU A 18 7.62 20.71 -7.83
C LEU A 18 7.56 19.74 -9.01
N GLU A 19 7.92 20.18 -10.22
CA GLU A 19 8.01 19.34 -11.41
C GLU A 19 9.15 18.31 -11.27
N ASP A 20 10.34 18.71 -10.85
CA ASP A 20 11.48 17.80 -10.62
C ASP A 20 11.17 16.75 -9.54
N ILE A 21 10.55 17.18 -8.44
CA ILE A 21 10.12 16.29 -7.36
C ILE A 21 9.06 15.28 -7.86
N ARG A 22 8.12 15.70 -8.70
CA ARG A 22 7.12 14.78 -9.29
C ARG A 22 7.76 13.79 -10.26
N GLU A 23 8.81 14.20 -10.96
CA GLU A 23 9.57 13.31 -11.85
C GLU A 23 10.43 12.29 -11.09
N THR A 24 10.83 12.58 -9.86
CA THR A 24 11.63 11.67 -9.02
C THR A 24 11.12 11.64 -7.57
N PRO A 25 9.91 11.10 -7.32
CA PRO A 25 9.20 11.24 -6.05
C PRO A 25 9.90 10.59 -4.85
N ASP A 26 10.73 9.58 -5.13
CA ASP A 26 11.53 8.87 -4.12
C ASP A 26 12.80 9.63 -3.74
N ASP A 27 13.30 10.51 -4.61
CA ASP A 27 14.49 11.31 -4.34
C ASP A 27 14.17 12.37 -3.28
N THR A 28 14.71 12.12 -2.10
CA THR A 28 14.52 13.00 -0.95
C THR A 28 15.38 14.25 -1.08
N SER A 29 16.48 14.20 -1.81
CA SER A 29 17.43 15.30 -1.97
C SER A 29 16.78 16.52 -2.63
N LEU A 30 15.94 16.32 -3.65
CA LEU A 30 15.22 17.43 -4.30
C LEU A 30 14.24 18.13 -3.37
N ARG A 31 13.60 17.37 -2.48
CA ARG A 31 12.70 17.93 -1.46
C ARG A 31 13.47 18.76 -0.44
N LEU A 32 14.67 18.31 -0.07
CA LEU A 32 15.56 19.07 0.81
C LEU A 32 16.06 20.35 0.15
N ILE A 33 16.39 20.31 -1.14
CA ILE A 33 16.76 21.51 -1.91
C ILE A 33 15.57 22.51 -1.95
N LEU A 34 14.34 22.02 -2.13
CA LEU A 34 13.15 22.87 -2.04
C LEU A 34 12.98 23.46 -0.63
N ALA A 35 13.26 22.68 0.42
CA ALA A 35 13.21 23.17 1.80
C ALA A 35 14.26 24.26 2.06
N ASP A 36 15.47 24.12 1.53
CA ASP A 36 16.51 25.17 1.61
C ASP A 36 16.05 26.44 0.87
N TRP A 37 15.51 26.30 -0.34
CA TRP A 37 14.98 27.43 -1.11
C TRP A 37 13.84 28.17 -0.39
N LEU A 38 12.97 27.44 0.32
CA LEU A 38 11.88 28.01 1.12
C LEU A 38 12.41 28.80 2.32
N GLU A 39 13.46 28.31 3.00
CA GLU A 39 14.09 29.04 4.10
C GLU A 39 14.74 30.35 3.64
N ASP A 40 15.33 30.35 2.45
CA ASP A 40 15.94 31.54 1.84
C ASP A 40 14.92 32.64 1.51
N GLN A 41 13.61 32.36 1.55
CA GLN A 41 12.56 33.38 1.33
C GLN A 41 12.37 34.33 2.52
N ASP A 42 13.02 34.08 3.67
CA ASP A 42 12.91 34.86 4.92
C ASP A 42 11.45 35.12 5.34
N ASN A 43 10.59 34.10 5.16
CA ASN A 43 9.18 34.13 5.48
C ASN A 43 8.86 33.01 6.49
N PRO A 44 8.28 33.32 7.66
CA PRO A 44 7.96 32.32 8.69
C PRO A 44 7.12 31.14 8.19
N GLU A 45 6.21 31.38 7.24
CA GLU A 45 5.37 30.33 6.67
C GLU A 45 6.15 29.37 5.76
N ASP A 46 7.11 29.91 5.01
CA ASP A 46 7.97 29.13 4.13
C ASP A 46 8.98 28.34 4.96
N SER A 47 9.58 28.93 6.00
CA SER A 47 10.42 28.22 6.96
C SER A 47 9.67 27.09 7.66
N ALA A 48 8.42 27.31 8.07
CA ALA A 48 7.59 26.27 8.67
C ALA A 48 7.30 25.12 7.70
N ARG A 49 7.11 25.42 6.41
CA ARG A 49 6.87 24.40 5.37
C ARG A 49 8.15 23.63 5.04
N ALA A 50 9.30 24.31 5.04
CA ALA A 50 10.60 23.69 4.92
C ALA A 50 10.87 22.69 6.06
N GLU A 51 10.57 23.09 7.31
CA GLU A 51 10.67 22.22 8.48
C GLU A 51 9.77 20.97 8.33
N LEU A 52 8.52 21.16 7.89
CA LEU A 52 7.59 20.04 7.62
C LEU A 52 8.17 19.07 6.58
N ILE A 53 8.73 19.58 5.48
CA ILE A 53 9.38 18.76 4.45
C ILE A 53 10.52 17.93 5.06
N ARG A 54 11.42 18.55 5.83
CA ARG A 54 12.58 17.86 6.44
C ARG A 54 12.16 16.78 7.44
N LEU A 55 11.14 17.10 8.26
CA LEU A 55 10.52 16.14 9.17
C LEU A 55 9.98 14.93 8.40
N GLN A 56 9.16 15.17 7.39
CA GLN A 56 8.51 14.10 6.61
C GLN A 56 9.50 13.27 5.78
N CYS A 57 10.56 13.91 5.29
CA CYS A 57 11.66 13.30 4.55
C CYS A 57 12.66 12.54 5.42
N GLY A 58 12.59 12.72 6.75
CA GLY A 58 13.42 11.99 7.70
C GLY A 58 14.87 12.47 7.75
N GLN A 59 15.15 13.76 7.53
CA GLN A 59 16.50 14.30 7.74
C GLN A 59 16.86 14.39 9.24
N GLU A 60 15.85 14.48 10.12
CA GLU A 60 16.00 14.52 11.58
C GLU A 60 16.00 13.11 12.21
N LEU A 61 16.84 12.21 11.71
CA LEU A 61 16.97 10.81 12.20
C LEU A 61 17.31 10.69 13.70
N ALA A 62 17.76 11.78 14.33
CA ALA A 62 18.12 11.84 15.74
C ALA A 62 16.92 12.07 16.68
N ILE A 63 15.74 12.40 16.15
CA ILE A 63 14.55 12.69 16.95
C ILE A 63 13.67 11.43 17.04
N ALA A 64 13.22 11.09 18.25
CA ALA A 64 12.27 10.00 18.45
C ALA A 64 11.00 10.21 17.60
N ASN A 65 10.51 9.15 16.93
CA ASN A 65 9.33 9.21 16.04
C ASN A 65 8.13 9.94 16.67
N SER A 66 7.89 9.75 17.96
CA SER A 66 6.79 10.40 18.69
C SER A 66 6.95 11.91 18.82
N ARG A 67 8.18 12.42 18.91
CA ARG A 67 8.47 13.86 18.90
C ARG A 67 8.34 14.43 17.49
N ARG A 68 8.85 13.72 16.48
CA ARG A 68 8.69 14.09 15.07
C ARG A 68 7.21 14.24 14.70
N GLN A 69 6.39 13.23 14.99
CA GLN A 69 4.94 13.25 14.72
C GLN A 69 4.22 14.38 15.44
N ARG A 70 4.59 14.63 16.71
CA ARG A 70 4.03 15.77 17.45
C ARG A 70 4.37 17.09 16.79
N ARG A 71 5.63 17.27 16.38
CA ARG A 71 6.08 18.50 15.73
C ARG A 71 5.41 18.72 14.38
N GLU A 72 5.23 17.66 13.61
CA GLU A 72 4.46 17.67 12.36
C GLU A 72 3.01 18.14 12.60
N LEU A 73 2.33 17.60 13.62
CA LEU A 73 0.98 18.03 13.99
C LEU A 73 0.94 19.50 14.45
N GLU A 74 1.94 19.96 15.22
CA GLU A 74 2.06 21.36 15.65
C GLU A 74 2.19 22.30 14.46
N LEU A 75 3.05 21.98 13.49
CA LEU A 75 3.24 22.77 12.27
C LEU A 75 1.96 22.82 11.43
N ILE A 76 1.34 21.66 11.19
CA ILE A 76 0.10 21.58 10.41
C ILE A 76 -1.02 22.36 11.09
N SER A 77 -1.19 22.22 12.41
CA SER A 77 -2.20 22.95 13.17
C SER A 77 -1.97 24.46 13.17
N ALA A 78 -0.72 24.93 13.12
CA ALA A 78 -0.41 26.35 13.15
C ALA A 78 -0.50 27.03 11.77
N TRP A 79 -0.19 26.31 10.69
CA TRP A 79 0.07 26.93 9.37
C TRP A 79 -0.86 26.48 8.24
N SER A 80 -1.64 25.41 8.42
CA SER A 80 -2.52 24.87 7.36
C SER A 80 -3.49 25.89 6.77
N GLU A 81 -4.09 26.75 7.60
CA GLU A 81 -5.00 27.81 7.13
C GLU A 81 -4.31 28.75 6.13
N SER A 82 -3.03 29.08 6.37
CA SER A 82 -2.24 29.91 5.46
C SER A 82 -1.81 29.13 4.21
N TRP A 83 -1.33 27.89 4.39
CA TRP A 83 -0.82 27.06 3.29
C TRP A 83 -1.89 26.63 2.29
N LEU A 84 -3.11 26.37 2.74
CA LEU A 84 -4.22 25.93 1.90
C LEU A 84 -5.15 27.08 1.52
N GLY A 85 -5.30 28.10 2.40
CA GLY A 85 -6.29 29.16 2.24
C GLY A 85 -7.69 28.57 2.06
N GLN A 86 -8.42 29.10 1.06
CA GLN A 86 -9.77 28.64 0.73
C GLN A 86 -9.86 27.16 0.33
N LEU A 87 -8.75 26.54 -0.09
CA LEU A 87 -8.76 25.14 -0.50
C LEU A 87 -9.17 24.20 0.63
N ALA A 88 -8.79 24.50 1.88
CA ALA A 88 -9.11 23.69 3.05
C ALA A 88 -10.61 23.54 3.28
N GLU A 89 -11.39 24.59 3.00
CA GLU A 89 -12.85 24.59 3.17
C GLU A 89 -13.60 24.02 1.96
N ARG A 90 -12.90 23.69 0.87
CA ARG A 90 -13.50 23.24 -0.40
C ARG A 90 -13.13 21.81 -0.75
N THR A 91 -12.33 21.16 0.08
CA THR A 91 -12.02 19.73 0.05
C THR A 91 -12.79 18.99 1.14
N LEU A 92 -13.06 17.71 0.93
CA LEU A 92 -13.60 16.83 1.97
C LEU A 92 -12.57 16.59 3.09
N ASP A 93 -11.31 16.43 2.70
CA ASP A 93 -10.17 16.23 3.59
C ASP A 93 -8.87 16.50 2.82
N TRP A 94 -7.77 16.69 3.54
CA TRP A 94 -6.45 16.92 2.97
C TRP A 94 -5.35 16.43 3.90
N GLN A 95 -4.19 16.12 3.33
CA GLN A 95 -3.01 15.71 4.08
C GLN A 95 -1.74 16.16 3.39
N PHE A 96 -0.67 16.32 4.17
CA PHE A 96 0.67 16.51 3.65
C PHE A 96 1.42 15.19 3.57
N ASP A 97 2.03 14.92 2.43
CA ASP A 97 2.94 13.79 2.26
C ASP A 97 4.26 14.26 1.64
N ARG A 98 5.34 14.12 2.42
CA ARG A 98 6.68 14.61 2.09
C ARG A 98 6.68 16.08 1.63
N GLY A 99 5.80 16.89 2.23
CA GLY A 99 5.60 18.32 2.00
C GLY A 99 4.65 18.71 0.87
N LEU A 100 4.16 17.75 0.09
CA LEU A 100 3.17 17.99 -0.97
C LEU A 100 1.75 17.71 -0.48
N LEU A 101 0.78 18.34 -1.11
CA LEU A 101 -0.63 18.19 -0.77
C LEU A 101 -1.25 16.96 -1.44
N ARG A 102 -2.05 16.24 -0.66
CA ARG A 102 -3.03 15.27 -1.18
C ARG A 102 -4.41 15.80 -0.81
N LEU A 103 -5.27 15.97 -1.81
CA LEU A 103 -6.58 16.60 -1.65
C LEU A 103 -7.68 15.60 -1.97
N ASN A 104 -8.71 15.56 -1.14
CA ASN A 104 -9.88 14.72 -1.35
C ASN A 104 -11.08 15.61 -1.71
N PHE A 105 -11.78 15.28 -2.79
CA PHE A 105 -12.98 15.99 -3.22
C PHE A 105 -14.14 15.04 -3.44
N GLY A 106 -15.35 15.51 -3.16
CA GLY A 106 -16.56 14.96 -3.75
C GLY A 106 -16.75 15.49 -5.17
N SER A 107 -17.60 14.83 -5.95
CA SER A 107 -17.82 15.18 -7.36
C SER A 107 -18.36 16.59 -7.56
N ASN A 108 -19.28 17.04 -6.70
CA ASN A 108 -19.85 18.38 -6.80
C ASN A 108 -18.85 19.46 -6.40
N GLU A 109 -18.09 19.23 -5.33
CA GLU A 109 -17.08 20.15 -4.82
C GLU A 109 -15.97 20.36 -5.84
N PHE A 110 -15.44 19.28 -6.44
CA PHE A 110 -14.36 19.38 -7.42
C PHE A 110 -14.72 20.26 -8.62
N PHE A 111 -15.98 20.22 -9.05
CA PHE A 111 -16.48 20.98 -10.20
C PHE A 111 -17.10 22.32 -9.86
N SER A 112 -17.04 22.73 -8.59
CA SER A 112 -17.58 24.00 -8.15
C SER A 112 -16.76 25.17 -8.71
N PRO A 113 -17.39 26.33 -9.03
CA PRO A 113 -16.67 27.52 -9.49
C PRO A 113 -15.60 27.98 -8.50
N GLU A 114 -15.82 27.78 -7.21
CA GLU A 114 -14.89 28.14 -6.15
C GLU A 114 -13.61 27.29 -6.21
N VAL A 115 -13.71 25.98 -6.44
CA VAL A 115 -12.53 25.12 -6.63
C VAL A 115 -11.84 25.42 -7.95
N GLU A 116 -12.60 25.77 -9.00
CA GLU A 116 -12.02 26.20 -10.27
C GLU A 116 -11.15 27.47 -10.09
N ASP A 117 -11.62 28.47 -9.34
CA ASP A 117 -10.86 29.69 -9.07
C ASP A 117 -9.61 29.41 -8.22
N VAL A 118 -9.78 28.66 -7.11
CA VAL A 118 -8.67 28.32 -6.20
C VAL A 118 -7.65 27.40 -6.87
N SER A 119 -8.00 26.66 -7.91
CA SER A 119 -7.05 25.82 -8.66
C SER A 119 -5.90 26.60 -9.33
N ARG A 120 -6.05 27.93 -9.45
CA ARG A 120 -5.02 28.83 -9.99
C ARG A 120 -4.06 29.36 -8.92
N SER A 121 -4.32 29.05 -7.65
CA SER A 121 -3.49 29.48 -6.52
C SER A 121 -2.17 28.72 -6.42
N GLU A 122 -1.23 29.28 -5.67
CA GLU A 122 -0.02 28.57 -5.29
C GLU A 122 -0.33 27.30 -4.49
N ALA A 123 -1.33 27.34 -3.59
CA ALA A 123 -1.73 26.19 -2.78
C ALA A 123 -2.04 24.97 -3.65
N PHE A 124 -2.79 25.17 -4.75
CA PHE A 124 -3.09 24.07 -5.67
C PHE A 124 -1.86 23.54 -6.40
N LEU A 125 -0.84 24.37 -6.66
CA LEU A 125 0.42 23.90 -7.27
C LEU A 125 1.14 22.87 -6.43
N TRP A 126 1.00 22.90 -5.10
CA TRP A 126 1.59 21.91 -4.20
C TRP A 126 0.90 20.54 -4.25
N THR A 127 -0.21 20.40 -4.98
CA THR A 127 -0.99 19.15 -5.07
C THR A 127 -0.26 18.06 -5.84
N ASP A 128 0.12 16.99 -5.17
CA ASP A 128 0.71 15.79 -5.79
C ASP A 128 -0.34 14.71 -6.08
N SER A 129 -1.41 14.71 -5.30
CA SER A 129 -2.44 13.68 -5.36
C SER A 129 -3.84 14.27 -5.22
N ILE A 130 -4.76 13.77 -6.05
CA ILE A 130 -6.18 14.08 -5.96
C ILE A 130 -6.93 12.76 -5.78
N ALA A 131 -7.76 12.68 -4.74
CA ALA A 131 -8.76 11.63 -4.58
C ALA A 131 -10.16 12.18 -4.80
N LEU A 132 -10.95 11.42 -5.56
CA LEU A 132 -12.27 11.78 -6.04
C LEU A 132 -13.27 10.73 -5.58
N HIS A 133 -14.33 11.17 -4.90
CA HIS A 133 -15.35 10.32 -4.32
C HIS A 133 -16.73 10.58 -4.95
N GLY A 134 -17.50 9.51 -5.15
CA GLY A 134 -18.88 9.62 -5.62
C GLY A 134 -19.01 10.17 -7.04
N PHE A 135 -18.09 9.82 -7.94
CA PHE A 135 -18.18 10.18 -9.35
C PHE A 135 -19.07 9.18 -10.10
N GLY A 136 -20.10 9.71 -10.77
CA GLY A 136 -20.90 8.95 -11.74
C GLY A 136 -20.33 9.05 -13.15
N TYR A 137 -20.82 8.23 -14.07
CA TYR A 137 -20.38 8.21 -15.47
C TYR A 137 -20.47 9.58 -16.18
N SER A 138 -21.46 10.43 -15.86
CA SER A 138 -21.59 11.76 -16.47
C SER A 138 -20.50 12.74 -16.02
N ALA A 139 -20.01 12.60 -14.79
CA ALA A 139 -18.93 13.41 -14.26
C ALA A 139 -17.57 13.04 -14.88
N MET A 140 -17.43 11.81 -15.38
CA MET A 140 -16.19 11.29 -15.94
C MET A 140 -15.81 11.95 -17.26
N GLU A 141 -16.79 12.34 -18.09
CA GLU A 141 -16.52 13.10 -19.32
C GLU A 141 -15.83 14.42 -18.99
N ARG A 142 -16.41 15.19 -18.05
CA ARG A 142 -15.86 16.46 -17.60
C ARG A 142 -14.49 16.28 -16.94
N LEU A 143 -14.33 15.25 -16.10
CA LEU A 143 -13.06 14.95 -15.44
C LEU A 143 -11.95 14.61 -16.44
N ALA A 144 -12.25 13.78 -17.45
CA ALA A 144 -11.29 13.36 -18.44
C ALA A 144 -10.72 14.54 -19.27
N GLN A 145 -11.48 15.62 -19.40
CA GLN A 145 -11.10 16.85 -20.09
C GLN A 145 -10.57 17.94 -19.13
N ASP A 146 -10.47 17.66 -17.83
CA ASP A 146 -10.11 18.66 -16.84
C ASP A 146 -8.58 18.81 -16.73
N PRO A 147 -8.00 19.99 -17.01
CA PRO A 147 -6.56 20.17 -16.95
C PRO A 147 -6.00 20.09 -15.52
N ARG A 148 -6.83 20.17 -14.48
CA ARG A 148 -6.38 20.11 -13.08
C ARG A 148 -5.81 18.75 -12.71
N ILE A 149 -6.23 17.67 -13.39
CA ILE A 149 -5.63 16.34 -13.21
C ILE A 149 -4.34 16.13 -14.02
N ALA A 150 -3.95 17.08 -14.89
CA ALA A 150 -2.75 16.95 -15.70
C ALA A 150 -1.44 17.03 -14.90
N GLY A 151 -1.47 17.79 -13.80
CA GLY A 151 -0.30 18.06 -12.97
C GLY A 151 -0.12 17.11 -11.78
N VAL A 152 -1.00 16.12 -11.60
CA VAL A 152 -0.95 15.22 -10.43
C VAL A 152 -0.23 13.92 -10.74
N ARG A 153 0.57 13.47 -9.77
CA ARG A 153 1.27 12.20 -9.83
C ARG A 153 0.34 11.03 -9.49
N GLU A 154 -0.61 11.26 -8.59
CA GLU A 154 -1.54 10.24 -8.12
C GLU A 154 -2.99 10.69 -8.27
N LEU A 155 -3.76 9.92 -9.05
CA LEU A 155 -5.19 10.10 -9.23
C LEU A 155 -5.93 8.90 -8.63
N CYS A 156 -6.80 9.16 -7.67
CA CYS A 156 -7.64 8.16 -7.04
C CYS A 156 -9.10 8.47 -7.35
N ILE A 157 -9.83 7.52 -7.92
CA ILE A 157 -11.28 7.59 -8.12
C ILE A 157 -11.88 6.39 -7.41
N MET A 158 -12.47 6.64 -6.23
CA MET A 158 -12.94 5.59 -5.34
C MET A 158 -14.44 5.71 -5.11
N GLN A 159 -15.08 4.60 -4.73
CA GLN A 159 -16.50 4.57 -4.37
C GLN A 159 -17.38 5.26 -5.41
N SER A 160 -17.06 5.00 -6.67
CA SER A 160 -17.63 5.69 -7.82
C SER A 160 -18.38 4.68 -8.68
N SER A 161 -19.27 5.15 -9.54
CA SER A 161 -19.97 4.32 -10.51
C SER A 161 -19.63 4.85 -11.89
N ILE A 162 -18.37 4.67 -12.28
CA ILE A 162 -17.84 5.28 -13.50
C ILE A 162 -18.45 4.61 -14.74
N GLY A 163 -18.78 3.32 -14.65
CA GLY A 163 -19.33 2.55 -15.75
C GLY A 163 -18.40 2.45 -16.96
N GLU A 164 -18.86 1.73 -17.97
CA GLU A 164 -18.13 1.53 -19.23
C GLU A 164 -17.85 2.88 -19.93
N VAL A 165 -18.86 3.76 -19.95
CA VAL A 165 -18.76 5.09 -20.56
C VAL A 165 -17.71 5.97 -19.85
N GLY A 166 -17.66 5.94 -18.53
CA GLY A 166 -16.67 6.71 -17.78
C GLY A 166 -15.24 6.21 -18.00
N LEU A 167 -15.05 4.89 -18.11
CA LEU A 167 -13.76 4.31 -18.52
C LEU A 167 -13.35 4.76 -19.93
N THR A 168 -14.30 4.77 -20.86
CA THR A 168 -14.08 5.27 -22.24
C THR A 168 -13.58 6.71 -22.25
N HIS A 169 -14.20 7.58 -21.45
CA HIS A 169 -13.73 8.97 -21.33
C HIS A 169 -12.34 9.05 -20.69
N LEU A 170 -12.10 8.29 -19.61
CA LEU A 170 -10.79 8.24 -18.97
C LEU A 170 -9.70 7.76 -19.94
N ALA A 171 -10.02 6.78 -20.78
CA ALA A 171 -9.12 6.26 -21.81
C ALA A 171 -8.79 7.26 -22.94
N GLN A 172 -9.64 8.25 -23.14
CA GLN A 172 -9.44 9.34 -24.11
C GLN A 172 -8.78 10.57 -23.49
N SER A 173 -8.57 10.60 -22.18
CA SER A 173 -8.00 11.74 -21.50
C SER A 173 -6.56 11.99 -21.94
N THR A 174 -6.27 13.23 -22.35
CA THR A 174 -4.92 13.70 -22.67
C THR A 174 -4.15 14.18 -21.44
N HIS A 175 -4.79 14.16 -20.26
CA HIS A 175 -4.23 14.70 -19.02
C HIS A 175 -3.60 13.62 -18.12
N LEU A 176 -3.65 12.35 -18.49
CA LEU A 176 -3.13 11.26 -17.64
C LEU A 176 -1.63 10.95 -17.86
N GLY A 177 -0.95 11.69 -18.73
CA GLY A 177 0.42 11.40 -19.14
C GLY A 177 1.46 11.43 -18.00
N HIS A 178 1.28 12.29 -16.99
CA HIS A 178 2.16 12.39 -15.82
C HIS A 178 1.76 11.48 -14.66
N VAL A 179 0.59 10.84 -14.74
CA VAL A 179 0.08 10.00 -13.65
C VAL A 179 0.97 8.77 -13.49
N ARG A 180 1.48 8.60 -12.27
CA ARG A 180 2.30 7.45 -11.87
C ARG A 180 1.53 6.43 -11.04
N VAL A 181 0.50 6.89 -10.34
CA VAL A 181 -0.37 6.05 -9.52
C VAL A 181 -1.80 6.34 -9.91
N LEU A 182 -2.47 5.33 -10.46
CA LEU A 182 -3.90 5.39 -10.75
C LEU A 182 -4.62 4.36 -9.89
N ARG A 183 -5.51 4.84 -9.02
CA ARG A 183 -6.36 3.98 -8.20
C ARG A 183 -7.80 4.14 -8.61
N LEU A 184 -8.38 3.06 -9.10
CA LEU A 184 -9.80 2.96 -9.45
C LEU A 184 -10.47 1.87 -8.60
N ALA A 185 -10.04 1.70 -7.35
CA ALA A 185 -10.61 0.69 -6.47
C ALA A 185 -12.07 1.02 -6.15
N GLN A 186 -12.97 0.03 -6.22
CA GLN A 186 -14.41 0.24 -6.03
C GLN A 186 -15.02 1.32 -6.96
N ALA A 187 -14.53 1.44 -8.19
CA ALA A 187 -15.02 2.39 -9.18
C ALA A 187 -16.20 1.87 -10.03
N ARG A 188 -16.53 0.58 -9.91
CA ARG A 188 -17.68 -0.09 -10.53
C ARG A 188 -17.77 0.20 -12.04
N PHE A 189 -16.98 -0.55 -12.81
CA PHE A 189 -16.89 -0.40 -14.27
C PHE A 189 -18.15 -0.86 -15.03
N GLY A 190 -19.08 -1.55 -14.36
CA GLY A 190 -20.24 -2.14 -15.01
C GLY A 190 -20.01 -3.61 -15.34
N SER A 191 -20.85 -4.19 -16.20
CA SER A 191 -20.82 -5.62 -16.52
C SER A 191 -19.83 -6.00 -17.63
N ARG A 192 -19.20 -5.03 -18.29
CA ARG A 192 -18.21 -5.25 -19.36
C ARG A 192 -17.20 -4.12 -19.38
N TRP A 193 -15.95 -4.46 -19.67
CA TRP A 193 -14.95 -3.49 -20.09
C TRP A 193 -15.30 -2.86 -21.45
N PRO A 194 -15.02 -1.56 -21.67
CA PRO A 194 -15.32 -0.92 -22.95
C PRO A 194 -14.60 -1.60 -24.12
N THR A 195 -15.38 -1.96 -25.14
CA THR A 195 -14.87 -2.50 -26.41
C THR A 195 -15.30 -1.61 -27.58
N PRO A 196 -14.42 -1.27 -28.54
CA PRO A 196 -12.98 -1.51 -28.59
C PRO A 196 -12.23 -0.31 -28.02
N GLN A 197 -11.73 -0.39 -26.79
CA GLN A 197 -10.86 0.67 -26.30
C GLN A 197 -9.70 0.10 -25.49
N ARG A 198 -8.49 0.32 -26.03
CA ARG A 198 -7.26 0.09 -25.29
C ARG A 198 -7.24 1.02 -24.09
N TRP A 199 -6.60 0.57 -23.00
CA TRP A 199 -6.28 1.44 -21.88
C TRP A 199 -5.50 2.66 -22.40
N PRO A 200 -5.67 3.86 -21.79
CA PRO A 200 -4.90 5.04 -22.17
C PRO A 200 -3.41 4.75 -22.07
N THR A 201 -2.63 5.28 -23.01
CA THR A 201 -1.17 5.23 -22.92
C THR A 201 -0.73 6.04 -21.71
N MET A 202 -0.21 5.37 -20.69
CA MET A 202 0.30 5.99 -19.48
C MET A 202 1.78 5.62 -19.31
N PRO A 203 2.69 6.32 -20.00
CA PRO A 203 4.10 5.91 -20.12
C PRO A 203 4.87 6.01 -18.79
N HIS A 204 4.32 6.73 -17.81
CA HIS A 204 4.89 6.89 -16.48
C HIS A 204 4.13 6.13 -15.38
N LEU A 205 3.12 5.31 -15.71
CA LEU A 205 2.36 4.57 -14.71
C LEU A 205 3.21 3.49 -14.04
N HIS A 206 3.33 3.58 -12.72
CA HIS A 206 4.05 2.60 -11.88
C HIS A 206 3.08 1.72 -11.10
N THR A 207 1.97 2.29 -10.63
CA THR A 207 0.97 1.60 -9.83
C THR A 207 -0.40 1.73 -10.47
N LEU A 208 -1.04 0.59 -10.72
CA LEU A 208 -2.42 0.50 -11.15
C LEU A 208 -3.20 -0.33 -10.15
N ASP A 209 -4.23 0.27 -9.56
CA ASP A 209 -5.14 -0.41 -8.64
C ASP A 209 -6.56 -0.47 -9.22
N LEU A 210 -6.97 -1.68 -9.58
CA LEU A 210 -8.30 -2.01 -10.13
C LEU A 210 -9.07 -2.93 -9.17
N SER A 211 -8.74 -2.91 -7.89
CA SER A 211 -9.35 -3.79 -6.89
C SER A 211 -10.86 -3.53 -6.72
N GLN A 212 -11.63 -4.57 -6.40
CA GLN A 212 -13.06 -4.46 -6.06
C GLN A 212 -13.91 -3.85 -7.19
N ASN A 213 -13.66 -4.25 -8.44
CA ASN A 213 -14.42 -3.80 -9.60
C ASN A 213 -15.21 -4.90 -10.30
N TYR A 214 -15.25 -6.11 -9.73
CA TYR A 214 -15.91 -7.28 -10.33
C TYR A 214 -15.39 -7.62 -11.73
N MET A 215 -14.11 -7.31 -12.02
CA MET A 215 -13.50 -7.60 -13.32
C MET A 215 -13.44 -9.11 -13.58
N GLU A 216 -13.73 -9.51 -14.81
CA GLU A 216 -13.56 -10.88 -15.30
C GLU A 216 -12.27 -11.00 -16.14
N ASP A 217 -11.91 -12.23 -16.52
CA ASP A 217 -10.67 -12.53 -17.24
C ASP A 217 -10.52 -11.76 -18.57
N CYS A 218 -11.61 -11.53 -19.29
CA CYS A 218 -11.61 -10.82 -20.57
C CYS A 218 -11.36 -9.31 -20.42
N ASP A 219 -11.80 -8.71 -19.31
CA ASP A 219 -11.59 -7.29 -19.02
C ASP A 219 -10.10 -7.02 -18.77
N LEU A 220 -9.46 -7.91 -18.02
CA LEU A 220 -8.04 -7.81 -17.68
C LEU A 220 -7.14 -7.88 -18.93
N GLN A 221 -7.50 -8.67 -19.94
CA GLN A 221 -6.75 -8.76 -21.18
C GLN A 221 -6.62 -7.39 -21.89
N SER A 222 -7.66 -6.56 -21.84
CA SER A 222 -7.65 -5.22 -22.46
C SER A 222 -6.68 -4.26 -21.73
N VAL A 223 -6.60 -4.37 -20.40
CA VAL A 223 -5.64 -3.60 -19.59
C VAL A 223 -4.21 -4.05 -19.91
N LEU A 224 -3.95 -5.35 -19.90
CA LEU A 224 -2.60 -5.89 -19.98
C LEU A 224 -2.00 -5.87 -21.39
N THR A 225 -2.82 -5.77 -22.43
CA THR A 225 -2.36 -5.59 -23.82
C THR A 225 -2.00 -4.13 -24.15
N SER A 226 -2.16 -3.22 -23.18
CA SER A 226 -1.85 -1.81 -23.35
C SER A 226 -0.39 -1.51 -23.00
N GLU A 227 0.16 -0.43 -23.56
CA GLU A 227 1.55 -0.04 -23.34
C GLU A 227 1.74 0.61 -21.97
N LEU A 228 2.11 -0.21 -20.98
CA LEU A 228 2.42 0.22 -19.61
C LEU A 228 3.88 -0.13 -19.24
N PRO A 229 4.88 0.49 -19.90
CA PRO A 229 6.28 0.05 -19.86
C PRO A 229 6.96 0.22 -18.49
N LYS A 230 6.41 1.07 -17.61
CA LYS A 230 6.96 1.33 -16.27
C LYS A 230 6.12 0.73 -15.14
N LEU A 231 5.11 -0.09 -15.45
CA LEU A 231 4.24 -0.67 -14.44
C LEU A 231 5.02 -1.64 -13.56
N ARG A 232 4.96 -1.43 -12.25
CA ARG A 232 5.64 -2.23 -11.23
C ARG A 232 4.68 -2.84 -10.23
N HIS A 233 3.53 -2.23 -10.02
CA HIS A 233 2.56 -2.63 -9.02
C HIS A 233 1.18 -2.73 -9.65
N LEU A 234 0.61 -3.94 -9.64
CA LEU A 234 -0.71 -4.21 -10.18
C LEU A 234 -1.59 -4.82 -9.10
N MET A 235 -2.60 -4.07 -8.66
CA MET A 235 -3.55 -4.49 -7.64
C MET A 235 -4.88 -4.87 -8.29
N LEU A 236 -5.28 -6.12 -8.11
CA LEU A 236 -6.46 -6.74 -8.71
C LEU A 236 -7.32 -7.45 -7.66
N SER A 237 -7.22 -7.04 -6.39
CA SER A 237 -7.87 -7.75 -5.30
C SER A 237 -9.40 -7.70 -5.40
N PHE A 238 -10.07 -8.77 -4.98
CA PHE A 238 -11.53 -8.91 -4.95
C PHE A 238 -12.19 -8.59 -6.30
N ASN A 239 -11.70 -9.23 -7.36
CA ASN A 239 -12.35 -9.29 -8.67
C ASN A 239 -12.85 -10.73 -8.92
N ASN A 240 -13.27 -11.02 -10.15
CA ASN A 240 -13.72 -12.35 -10.57
C ASN A 240 -12.71 -12.99 -11.54
N ILE A 241 -11.42 -12.88 -11.18
CA ILE A 241 -10.31 -13.38 -11.99
C ILE A 241 -10.10 -14.87 -11.70
N SER A 242 -9.93 -15.67 -12.75
CA SER A 242 -9.70 -17.11 -12.68
C SER A 242 -8.35 -17.53 -13.28
N ASP A 243 -7.99 -18.80 -13.13
CA ASP A 243 -6.80 -19.37 -13.77
C ASP A 243 -6.75 -19.18 -15.30
N ASN A 244 -7.90 -18.99 -15.96
CA ASN A 244 -7.94 -18.74 -17.39
C ASN A 244 -7.26 -17.41 -17.76
N CYS A 245 -7.34 -16.37 -16.92
CA CYS A 245 -6.64 -15.11 -17.19
C CYS A 245 -5.13 -15.31 -17.23
N MET A 246 -4.59 -16.25 -16.44
CA MET A 246 -3.16 -16.45 -16.33
C MET A 246 -2.57 -17.12 -17.56
N THR A 247 -3.40 -17.84 -18.33
CA THR A 247 -2.99 -18.38 -19.63
C THR A 247 -2.69 -17.28 -20.65
N THR A 248 -3.33 -16.11 -20.54
CA THR A 248 -3.10 -14.97 -21.43
C THR A 248 -2.17 -13.92 -20.83
N MET A 249 -2.08 -13.84 -19.49
CA MET A 249 -1.31 -12.84 -18.77
C MET A 249 0.19 -13.18 -18.63
N ILE A 250 0.56 -14.46 -18.52
CA ILE A 250 1.95 -14.84 -18.19
C ILE A 250 2.97 -14.48 -19.30
N ASP A 251 2.52 -14.54 -20.56
CA ASP A 251 3.35 -14.24 -21.73
C ASP A 251 3.41 -12.74 -22.05
N LEU A 252 2.77 -11.89 -21.23
CA LEU A 252 2.74 -10.45 -21.49
C LEU A 252 4.00 -9.76 -20.95
N PRO A 253 4.61 -8.86 -21.73
CA PRO A 253 5.82 -8.12 -21.32
C PRO A 253 5.69 -7.37 -19.99
N VAL A 254 4.46 -7.05 -19.58
CA VAL A 254 4.16 -6.36 -18.33
C VAL A 254 4.62 -7.16 -17.10
N LEU A 255 4.56 -8.50 -17.13
CA LEU A 255 4.98 -9.32 -15.99
C LEU A 255 6.50 -9.42 -15.84
N GLU A 256 7.27 -9.20 -16.91
CA GLU A 256 8.74 -9.27 -16.84
C GLU A 256 9.34 -8.20 -15.90
N HIS A 257 8.63 -7.08 -15.77
CA HIS A 257 9.06 -5.90 -15.01
C HIS A 257 8.23 -5.68 -13.74
N LEU A 258 7.18 -6.49 -13.53
CA LEU A 258 6.29 -6.34 -12.39
C LEU A 258 7.01 -6.75 -11.09
N GLU A 259 6.95 -5.88 -10.09
CA GLU A 259 7.54 -6.12 -8.78
C GLU A 259 6.51 -6.60 -7.75
N SER A 260 5.25 -6.15 -7.88
CA SER A 260 4.17 -6.45 -6.94
C SER A 260 2.89 -6.80 -7.67
N LEU A 261 2.28 -7.91 -7.27
CA LEU A 261 0.99 -8.38 -7.77
C LEU A 261 0.08 -8.74 -6.60
N ASN A 262 -1.11 -8.14 -6.56
CA ASN A 262 -2.13 -8.49 -5.57
C ASN A 262 -3.34 -9.09 -6.30
N LEU A 263 -3.58 -10.38 -6.07
CA LEU A 263 -4.69 -11.17 -6.58
C LEU A 263 -5.62 -11.64 -5.45
N SER A 264 -5.48 -11.09 -4.25
CA SER A 264 -6.26 -11.54 -3.10
C SER A 264 -7.77 -11.44 -3.35
N GLY A 265 -8.57 -12.37 -2.85
CA GLY A 265 -10.02 -12.36 -3.02
C GLY A 265 -10.53 -12.73 -4.42
N ASN A 266 -9.65 -13.18 -5.32
CA ASN A 266 -10.05 -13.83 -6.57
C ASN A 266 -10.16 -15.34 -6.30
N TRP A 267 -11.32 -15.78 -5.82
CA TRP A 267 -11.52 -17.13 -5.27
C TRP A 267 -11.31 -18.28 -6.27
N GLN A 268 -11.29 -17.98 -7.58
CA GLN A 268 -11.08 -18.96 -8.64
C GLN A 268 -9.60 -19.19 -8.99
N ILE A 269 -8.68 -18.55 -8.26
CA ILE A 269 -7.24 -18.80 -8.39
C ILE A 269 -6.88 -20.11 -7.70
N SER A 270 -6.21 -21.00 -8.45
CA SER A 270 -5.70 -22.28 -7.96
C SER A 270 -4.22 -22.48 -8.30
N ASP A 271 -3.72 -23.70 -8.09
CA ASP A 271 -2.34 -24.10 -8.38
C ASP A 271 -1.91 -23.83 -9.82
N THR A 272 -2.84 -23.78 -10.78
CA THR A 272 -2.53 -23.45 -12.18
C THR A 272 -1.88 -22.07 -12.26
N THR A 273 -2.51 -21.06 -11.66
CA THR A 273 -1.97 -19.69 -11.57
C THR A 273 -0.66 -19.67 -10.79
N LEU A 274 -0.61 -20.31 -9.63
CA LEU A 274 0.57 -20.25 -8.75
C LEU A 274 1.80 -20.92 -9.38
N THR A 275 1.59 -22.02 -10.09
CA THR A 275 2.64 -22.70 -10.84
C THR A 275 3.19 -21.81 -11.94
N ARG A 276 2.33 -21.04 -12.62
CA ARG A 276 2.77 -20.07 -13.64
C ARG A 276 3.50 -18.89 -13.02
N LEU A 277 3.02 -18.35 -11.91
CA LEU A 277 3.69 -17.24 -11.21
C LEU A 277 5.04 -17.63 -10.62
N SER A 278 5.31 -18.92 -10.40
CA SER A 278 6.55 -19.41 -9.79
C SER A 278 7.84 -19.00 -10.54
N VAL A 279 7.74 -18.73 -11.85
CA VAL A 279 8.88 -18.31 -12.68
C VAL A 279 9.01 -16.79 -12.80
N SER A 280 8.06 -16.03 -12.23
CA SER A 280 8.09 -14.57 -12.25
C SER A 280 9.19 -14.01 -11.35
N ARG A 281 9.53 -12.73 -11.56
CA ARG A 281 10.50 -11.99 -10.73
C ARG A 281 9.84 -11.13 -9.66
N LEU A 282 8.60 -11.47 -9.30
CA LEU A 282 7.84 -10.75 -8.30
C LEU A 282 8.60 -10.70 -6.97
N ARG A 283 8.56 -9.53 -6.33
CA ARG A 283 9.06 -9.30 -4.98
C ARG A 283 7.92 -9.35 -3.98
N LYS A 284 6.70 -9.00 -4.40
CA LYS A 284 5.51 -9.04 -3.55
C LYS A 284 4.38 -9.77 -4.26
N LEU A 285 3.80 -10.73 -3.58
CA LEU A 285 2.65 -11.48 -4.07
C LEU A 285 1.62 -11.62 -2.96
N ASP A 286 0.38 -11.26 -3.26
CA ASP A 286 -0.75 -11.54 -2.39
C ASP A 286 -1.77 -12.39 -3.15
N VAL A 287 -2.00 -13.60 -2.66
CA VAL A 287 -3.02 -14.53 -3.15
C VAL A 287 -3.95 -14.96 -2.00
N SER A 288 -4.07 -14.12 -0.97
CA SER A 288 -4.99 -14.35 0.14
C SER A 288 -6.42 -14.57 -0.37
N GLN A 289 -7.20 -15.46 0.24
CA GLN A 289 -8.52 -15.87 -0.24
C GLN A 289 -8.46 -16.43 -1.67
N SER A 290 -7.45 -17.26 -1.94
CA SER A 290 -7.44 -18.19 -3.07
C SER A 290 -7.48 -19.63 -2.55
N MET A 291 -7.47 -20.62 -3.44
CA MET A 291 -7.58 -22.04 -3.06
C MET A 291 -6.32 -22.83 -3.49
N PRO A 292 -5.12 -22.48 -2.99
CA PRO A 292 -3.91 -23.26 -3.23
C PRO A 292 -4.01 -24.64 -2.59
N THR A 293 -3.62 -25.68 -3.31
CA THR A 293 -3.30 -26.98 -2.72
C THR A 293 -1.80 -27.03 -2.35
N PRO A 294 -1.30 -28.13 -1.76
CA PRO A 294 0.14 -28.25 -1.48
C PRO A 294 1.03 -28.11 -2.72
N VAL A 295 0.50 -28.41 -3.93
CA VAL A 295 1.21 -28.22 -5.20
C VAL A 295 1.45 -26.74 -5.50
N GLY A 296 0.43 -25.89 -5.36
CA GLY A 296 0.57 -24.44 -5.54
C GLY A 296 1.51 -23.82 -4.50
N MET A 297 1.44 -24.28 -3.25
CA MET A 297 2.35 -23.80 -2.20
C MET A 297 3.80 -24.18 -2.45
N ARG A 298 4.04 -25.40 -2.94
CA ARG A 298 5.37 -25.82 -3.40
C ARG A 298 5.86 -24.91 -4.52
N ALA A 299 5.00 -24.60 -5.50
CA ALA A 299 5.36 -23.71 -6.61
C ALA A 299 5.70 -22.30 -6.13
N LEU A 300 4.91 -21.73 -5.22
CA LEU A 300 5.23 -20.44 -4.58
C LEU A 300 6.58 -20.50 -3.86
N GLY A 301 6.86 -21.61 -3.19
CA GLY A 301 8.14 -21.84 -2.51
C GLY A 301 9.35 -21.86 -3.45
N MET A 302 9.17 -21.91 -4.77
CA MET A 302 10.23 -21.80 -5.79
C MET A 302 10.60 -20.35 -6.15
N MET A 303 9.81 -19.36 -5.71
CA MET A 303 10.00 -17.95 -6.06
C MET A 303 11.15 -17.30 -5.28
N THR A 304 12.37 -17.44 -5.77
CA THR A 304 13.59 -16.97 -5.05
C THR A 304 13.72 -15.45 -4.91
N THR A 305 12.97 -14.67 -5.70
CA THR A 305 12.95 -13.19 -5.63
C THR A 305 11.96 -12.64 -4.61
N LEU A 306 11.06 -13.49 -4.10
CA LEU A 306 9.93 -13.06 -3.29
C LEU A 306 10.40 -12.57 -1.91
N GLU A 307 9.96 -11.38 -1.55
CA GLU A 307 10.27 -10.66 -0.32
C GLU A 307 9.05 -10.58 0.62
N GLU A 308 7.86 -10.48 0.03
CA GLU A 308 6.59 -10.42 0.75
C GLU A 308 5.55 -11.37 0.15
N LEU A 309 4.94 -12.20 1.01
CA LEU A 309 3.89 -13.14 0.62
C LEU A 309 2.67 -12.99 1.53
N GLY A 310 1.49 -12.84 0.92
CA GLY A 310 0.19 -12.95 1.57
C GLY A 310 -0.57 -14.16 1.06
N VAL A 311 -1.00 -15.02 2.00
CA VAL A 311 -1.87 -16.18 1.75
C VAL A 311 -2.95 -16.29 2.83
N ASP A 312 -3.43 -15.17 3.35
CA ASP A 312 -4.47 -15.15 4.39
C ASP A 312 -5.77 -15.78 3.89
N ARG A 313 -6.49 -16.50 4.74
CA ARG A 313 -7.82 -17.08 4.44
C ARG A 313 -7.83 -17.99 3.21
N CYS A 314 -6.71 -18.59 2.84
CA CYS A 314 -6.76 -19.78 1.99
C CYS A 314 -7.22 -20.95 2.87
N GLU A 315 -8.09 -21.81 2.34
CA GLU A 315 -8.54 -23.00 3.05
C GLU A 315 -7.35 -23.96 3.18
N PHE A 316 -6.75 -24.02 4.38
CA PHE A 316 -5.49 -24.70 4.62
C PHE A 316 -5.62 -25.82 5.64
N VAL A 317 -4.69 -26.77 5.49
CA VAL A 317 -4.33 -27.81 6.48
C VAL A 317 -2.80 -27.81 6.57
N ASP A 318 -2.23 -28.24 7.70
CA ASP A 318 -0.79 -28.11 8.06
C ASP A 318 0.22 -28.46 6.94
N ASP A 319 -0.09 -29.41 6.06
CA ASP A 319 0.80 -29.85 4.97
C ASP A 319 1.16 -28.72 3.98
N HIS A 320 0.32 -27.69 3.84
CA HIS A 320 0.50 -26.63 2.86
C HIS A 320 1.67 -25.69 3.19
N LEU A 321 1.79 -25.24 4.43
CA LEU A 321 2.91 -24.39 4.85
C LEU A 321 4.22 -25.18 4.89
N ARG A 322 4.14 -26.48 5.22
CA ARG A 322 5.29 -27.37 5.14
C ARG A 322 5.83 -27.44 3.72
N GLU A 323 4.98 -27.57 2.72
CA GLU A 323 5.39 -27.54 1.30
C GLU A 323 6.04 -26.21 0.90
N LEU A 324 5.44 -25.08 1.29
CA LEU A 324 6.05 -23.75 1.08
C LEU A 324 7.45 -23.66 1.72
N ALA A 325 7.59 -24.20 2.94
CA ALA A 325 8.82 -24.15 3.70
C ALA A 325 9.94 -25.03 3.11
N LEU A 326 9.59 -26.13 2.42
CA LEU A 326 10.53 -27.14 1.91
C LEU A 326 10.98 -26.91 0.45
N ALA A 327 10.17 -26.26 -0.40
CA ALA A 327 10.35 -26.28 -1.85
C ALA A 327 11.62 -25.57 -2.39
N SER A 328 11.98 -24.38 -1.91
CA SER A 328 13.30 -23.77 -2.22
C SER A 328 13.76 -22.67 -1.25
N GLY A 329 13.03 -22.46 -0.15
CA GLY A 329 13.51 -21.69 1.00
C GLY A 329 13.16 -20.21 1.02
N LEU A 330 12.66 -19.62 -0.08
CA LEU A 330 12.26 -18.21 -0.15
C LEU A 330 13.29 -17.29 0.55
N PRO A 331 14.54 -17.25 0.07
CA PRO A 331 15.68 -16.73 0.85
C PRO A 331 15.61 -15.23 1.15
N ARG A 332 14.80 -14.50 0.38
CA ARG A 332 14.56 -13.06 0.55
C ARG A 332 13.29 -12.74 1.33
N LEU A 333 12.46 -13.75 1.62
CA LEU A 333 11.19 -13.55 2.27
C LEU A 333 11.40 -13.06 3.70
N HIS A 334 10.99 -11.83 3.93
CA HIS A 334 11.05 -11.18 5.23
C HIS A 334 9.66 -10.84 5.75
N THR A 335 8.63 -10.88 4.90
CA THR A 335 7.24 -10.60 5.27
C THR A 335 6.37 -11.78 4.87
N LEU A 336 5.73 -12.42 5.84
CA LEU A 336 4.72 -13.45 5.60
C LEU A 336 3.44 -13.12 6.35
N ARG A 337 2.31 -13.12 5.63
CA ARG A 337 0.97 -13.04 6.19
C ARG A 337 0.22 -14.33 5.86
N VAL A 338 -0.12 -15.09 6.90
CA VAL A 338 -0.98 -16.28 6.82
C VAL A 338 -1.93 -16.29 8.00
N GLY A 339 -3.12 -15.74 7.88
CA GLY A 339 -4.14 -15.75 8.93
C GLY A 339 -5.40 -16.53 8.54
N ARG A 340 -6.10 -17.10 9.52
CA ARG A 340 -7.32 -17.90 9.30
C ARG A 340 -7.07 -19.09 8.37
N SER A 341 -6.07 -19.88 8.73
CA SER A 341 -5.49 -20.92 7.89
C SER A 341 -5.27 -22.24 8.63
N PHE A 342 -5.86 -22.40 9.83
CA PHE A 342 -5.80 -23.64 10.61
C PHE A 342 -4.37 -24.21 10.80
N LEU A 343 -3.36 -23.34 10.89
CA LEU A 343 -1.96 -23.74 11.08
C LEU A 343 -1.65 -24.07 12.55
N GLY A 344 -1.36 -25.34 12.82
CA GLY A 344 -0.89 -25.79 14.12
C GLY A 344 0.59 -25.48 14.38
N ASP A 345 1.06 -25.93 15.54
CA ASP A 345 2.47 -25.84 15.94
C ASP A 345 3.42 -26.44 14.91
N GLU A 346 3.08 -27.58 14.31
CA GLU A 346 3.95 -28.28 13.34
C GLU A 346 4.24 -27.44 12.10
N SER A 347 3.24 -26.67 11.63
CA SER A 347 3.40 -25.74 10.52
C SER A 347 4.36 -24.60 10.84
N LEU A 348 4.23 -24.00 12.03
CA LEU A 348 5.14 -22.94 12.47
C LEU A 348 6.56 -23.50 12.67
N ILE A 349 6.69 -24.67 13.29
CA ILE A 349 7.98 -25.33 13.50
C ILE A 349 8.63 -25.59 12.14
N ALA A 350 7.93 -26.19 11.18
CA ALA A 350 8.45 -26.44 9.84
C ALA A 350 8.91 -25.15 9.15
N LEU A 351 8.14 -24.06 9.26
CA LEU A 351 8.50 -22.76 8.70
C LEU A 351 9.80 -22.23 9.30
N ILE A 352 9.96 -22.32 10.63
CA ILE A 352 11.12 -21.77 11.34
C ILE A 352 12.36 -22.66 11.23
N THR A 353 12.22 -23.98 11.26
CA THR A 353 13.37 -24.89 11.28
C THR A 353 13.85 -25.32 9.89
N SER A 354 13.08 -25.10 8.82
CA SER A 354 13.46 -25.60 7.50
C SER A 354 14.70 -24.89 6.95
N ARG A 355 14.71 -23.56 6.94
CA ARG A 355 15.80 -22.71 6.46
C ARG A 355 15.76 -21.32 7.10
N PRO A 356 16.93 -20.70 7.32
CA PRO A 356 17.01 -19.35 7.85
C PRO A 356 16.44 -18.35 6.86
N ARG A 357 15.63 -17.41 7.38
CA ARG A 357 15.04 -16.31 6.62
C ARG A 357 15.21 -15.00 7.36
N PRO A 358 15.37 -13.86 6.65
CA PRO A 358 15.57 -12.56 7.27
C PRO A 358 14.24 -11.96 7.75
N TRP A 359 13.52 -12.66 8.64
CA TRP A 359 12.18 -12.26 9.07
C TRP A 359 12.16 -10.82 9.60
N ARG A 360 11.22 -10.04 9.08
CA ARG A 360 10.91 -8.67 9.52
C ARG A 360 9.48 -8.57 10.03
N LEU A 361 8.53 -9.21 9.35
CA LEU A 361 7.12 -9.25 9.73
C LEU A 361 6.60 -10.69 9.58
N LEU A 362 6.07 -11.24 10.66
CA LEU A 362 5.38 -12.52 10.64
C LEU A 362 3.98 -12.32 11.22
N SER A 363 2.95 -12.49 10.38
CA SER A 363 1.56 -12.34 10.77
C SER A 363 0.82 -13.65 10.61
N LEU A 364 0.46 -14.26 11.74
CA LEU A 364 -0.17 -15.58 11.82
C LEU A 364 -1.46 -15.58 12.66
N PRO A 365 -2.38 -14.60 12.52
CA PRO A 365 -3.56 -14.53 13.38
C PRO A 365 -4.56 -15.65 13.07
N ASN A 366 -5.23 -16.17 14.09
CA ASN A 366 -6.29 -17.17 13.96
C ASN A 366 -5.85 -18.45 13.22
N ASN A 367 -4.85 -19.14 13.76
CA ASN A 367 -4.31 -20.36 13.15
C ASN A 367 -4.31 -21.59 14.05
N GLN A 368 -4.52 -21.46 15.36
CA GLN A 368 -4.37 -22.55 16.34
C GLN A 368 -2.91 -22.88 16.70
N ILE A 369 -2.02 -21.89 16.60
CA ILE A 369 -0.64 -22.02 17.07
C ILE A 369 -0.63 -22.07 18.60
N GLY A 370 0.03 -23.09 19.15
CA GLY A 370 0.16 -23.33 20.58
C GLY A 370 1.50 -22.87 21.16
N PRO A 371 1.73 -23.09 22.48
CA PRO A 371 2.95 -22.69 23.15
C PRO A 371 4.21 -23.37 22.59
N ARG A 372 4.09 -24.59 22.06
CA ARG A 372 5.24 -25.37 21.56
C ARG A 372 5.81 -24.78 20.26
N GLY A 373 4.96 -24.34 19.33
CA GLY A 373 5.42 -23.63 18.14
C GLY A 373 6.08 -22.30 18.50
N ILE A 374 5.53 -21.60 19.49
CA ILE A 374 6.10 -20.34 20.00
C ILE A 374 7.44 -20.55 20.70
N GLU A 375 7.63 -21.63 21.44
CA GLU A 375 8.91 -21.96 22.06
C GLU A 375 10.02 -22.11 21.01
N VAL A 376 9.74 -22.81 19.91
CA VAL A 376 10.67 -22.97 18.78
C VAL A 376 10.95 -21.64 18.09
N LEU A 377 9.91 -20.83 17.84
CA LEU A 377 10.05 -19.48 17.27
C LEU A 377 10.95 -18.61 18.15
N ALA A 378 10.68 -18.57 19.46
CA ALA A 378 11.40 -17.76 20.44
C ALA A 378 12.86 -18.22 20.62
N GLY A 379 13.14 -19.51 20.40
CA GLY A 379 14.48 -20.10 20.47
C GLY A 379 15.29 -20.00 19.17
N SER A 380 14.72 -19.53 18.06
CA SER A 380 15.41 -19.45 16.77
C SER A 380 16.19 -18.14 16.59
N ALA A 381 17.42 -18.25 16.09
CA ALA A 381 18.22 -17.07 15.71
C ALA A 381 17.65 -16.34 14.47
N ASP A 382 16.78 -17.00 13.70
CA ASP A 382 16.22 -16.44 12.45
C ASP A 382 15.31 -15.24 12.72
N VAL A 383 14.68 -15.17 13.89
CA VAL A 383 13.82 -14.05 14.28
C VAL A 383 14.60 -12.85 14.84
N GLN A 384 15.93 -12.84 14.77
CA GLN A 384 16.74 -11.70 15.22
C GLN A 384 16.41 -10.38 14.51
N GLY A 385 15.91 -10.48 13.27
CA GLY A 385 15.48 -9.36 12.45
C GLY A 385 14.04 -8.91 12.69
N LEU A 386 13.25 -9.72 13.42
CA LEU A 386 11.80 -9.59 13.48
C LEU A 386 11.40 -8.30 14.18
N GLN A 387 10.57 -7.50 13.51
CA GLN A 387 10.08 -6.20 13.97
C GLN A 387 8.61 -6.26 14.35
N GLU A 388 7.82 -7.09 13.67
CA GLU A 388 6.37 -7.19 13.87
C GLU A 388 5.97 -8.67 13.93
N LEU A 389 5.29 -9.04 15.01
CA LEU A 389 4.76 -10.39 15.22
C LEU A 389 3.27 -10.31 15.57
N ASN A 390 2.41 -10.77 14.67
CA ASN A 390 0.99 -10.93 14.93
C ASN A 390 0.67 -12.40 15.22
N LEU A 391 0.21 -12.69 16.43
CA LEU A 391 -0.26 -14.00 16.87
C LEU A 391 -1.69 -13.93 17.43
N ALA A 392 -2.44 -12.87 17.14
CA ALA A 392 -3.80 -12.68 17.66
C ALA A 392 -4.69 -13.91 17.39
N SER A 393 -5.56 -14.25 18.33
CA SER A 393 -6.51 -15.36 18.22
C SER A 393 -5.86 -16.73 17.99
N ASN A 394 -4.76 -17.03 18.66
CA ASN A 394 -4.15 -18.37 18.69
C ASN A 394 -4.32 -19.02 20.08
N GLN A 395 -3.54 -20.06 20.36
CA GLN A 395 -3.58 -20.83 21.61
C GLN A 395 -2.24 -20.71 22.35
N VAL A 396 -1.61 -19.53 22.30
CA VAL A 396 -0.24 -19.32 22.79
C VAL A 396 -0.11 -19.57 24.30
N GLY A 397 -1.10 -19.13 25.09
CA GLY A 397 -1.11 -19.27 26.55
C GLY A 397 0.06 -18.57 27.26
N ASP A 398 0.13 -18.75 28.58
CA ASP A 398 1.20 -18.16 29.40
C ASP A 398 2.58 -18.74 29.07
N ASP A 399 2.67 -20.04 28.78
CA ASP A 399 3.94 -20.70 28.47
C ASP A 399 4.61 -20.12 27.22
N GLY A 400 3.83 -19.92 26.15
CA GLY A 400 4.31 -19.26 24.93
C GLY A 400 4.64 -17.78 25.18
N ALA A 401 3.84 -17.07 25.97
CA ALA A 401 4.14 -15.70 26.37
C ALA A 401 5.47 -15.58 27.15
N PHE A 402 5.73 -16.52 28.07
CA PHE A 402 7.00 -16.59 28.79
C PHE A 402 8.16 -16.94 27.86
N ALA A 403 7.97 -17.84 26.88
CA ALA A 403 8.98 -18.14 25.88
C ALA A 403 9.36 -16.91 25.06
N LEU A 404 8.38 -16.16 24.56
CA LEU A 404 8.59 -14.88 23.86
C LEU A 404 9.33 -13.88 24.74
N ALA A 405 8.90 -13.70 26.00
CA ALA A 405 9.50 -12.76 26.93
C ALA A 405 10.97 -13.08 27.25
N ARG A 406 11.32 -14.38 27.30
CA ARG A 406 12.69 -14.86 27.55
C ARG A 406 13.56 -14.99 26.30
N SER A 407 13.00 -14.80 25.10
CA SER A 407 13.76 -14.95 23.86
C SER A 407 14.97 -14.01 23.81
N PRO A 408 16.19 -14.55 23.57
CA PRO A 408 17.37 -13.72 23.37
C PRO A 408 17.41 -13.09 21.97
N PHE A 409 16.57 -13.54 21.03
CA PHE A 409 16.62 -13.16 19.63
C PHE A 409 15.63 -12.05 19.26
N LEU A 410 14.49 -11.92 19.94
CA LEU A 410 13.46 -10.89 19.67
C LEU A 410 13.83 -9.46 20.12
N ARG A 411 15.08 -9.04 19.95
CA ARG A 411 15.59 -7.73 20.39
C ARG A 411 15.13 -6.57 19.51
N LYS A 412 14.80 -6.84 18.25
CA LYS A 412 14.31 -5.83 17.29
C LYS A 412 12.79 -5.75 17.23
N LEU A 413 12.07 -6.54 18.02
CA LEU A 413 10.62 -6.59 17.99
C LEU A 413 10.06 -5.24 18.49
N ARG A 414 9.26 -4.61 17.65
CA ARG A 414 8.66 -3.28 17.87
C ARG A 414 7.18 -3.36 18.15
N TRP A 415 6.50 -4.37 17.62
CA TRP A 415 5.07 -4.58 17.79
C TRP A 415 4.77 -6.08 17.94
N LEU A 416 3.97 -6.40 18.94
CA LEU A 416 3.55 -7.76 19.27
C LEU A 416 2.05 -7.78 19.56
N ASP A 417 1.32 -8.64 18.87
CA ASP A 417 -0.09 -8.86 19.14
C ASP A 417 -0.33 -10.31 19.56
N LEU A 418 -0.80 -10.45 20.80
CA LEU A 418 -1.19 -11.68 21.48
C LEU A 418 -2.65 -11.60 21.94
N SER A 419 -3.46 -10.68 21.43
CA SER A 419 -4.86 -10.58 21.83
C SER A 419 -5.60 -11.89 21.58
N ASN A 420 -6.53 -12.27 22.47
CA ASN A 420 -7.30 -13.51 22.37
C ASN A 420 -6.45 -14.80 22.32
N ASN A 421 -5.40 -14.92 23.15
CA ASN A 421 -4.52 -16.11 23.22
C ASN A 421 -4.60 -16.91 24.52
N GLY A 422 -5.60 -16.64 25.36
CA GLY A 422 -5.76 -17.34 26.64
C GLY A 422 -4.65 -17.04 27.65
N LEU A 423 -4.08 -15.82 27.62
CA LEU A 423 -3.11 -15.39 28.63
C LEU A 423 -3.81 -15.07 29.94
N THR A 424 -3.18 -15.43 31.05
CA THR A 424 -3.54 -14.89 32.36
C THR A 424 -2.79 -13.57 32.60
N GLU A 425 -3.06 -12.91 33.73
CA GLU A 425 -2.29 -11.74 34.14
C GLU A 425 -0.77 -12.00 34.20
N ALA A 426 -0.35 -13.23 34.50
CA ALA A 426 1.06 -13.57 34.59
C ALA A 426 1.75 -13.49 33.22
N GLY A 427 1.16 -14.10 32.18
CA GLY A 427 1.65 -14.02 30.81
C GLY A 427 1.66 -12.58 30.29
N VAL A 428 0.56 -11.84 30.50
CA VAL A 428 0.44 -10.42 30.10
C VAL A 428 1.52 -9.58 30.75
N ARG A 429 1.75 -9.75 32.07
CA ARG A 429 2.82 -9.02 32.78
C ARG A 429 4.20 -9.34 32.21
N ALA A 430 4.49 -10.60 31.88
CA ALA A 430 5.80 -10.98 31.35
C ALA A 430 6.10 -10.32 30.00
N VAL A 431 5.16 -10.35 29.06
CA VAL A 431 5.36 -9.73 27.73
C VAL A 431 5.36 -8.21 27.80
N LYS A 432 4.50 -7.59 28.63
CA LYS A 432 4.52 -6.13 28.85
C LYS A 432 5.80 -5.67 29.54
N HIS A 433 6.33 -6.44 30.49
CA HIS A 433 7.61 -6.14 31.12
C HIS A 433 8.76 -6.19 30.10
N ARG A 434 8.74 -7.14 29.16
CA ARG A 434 9.78 -7.29 28.14
C ARG A 434 9.70 -6.25 27.02
N PHE A 435 8.51 -6.05 26.45
CA PHE A 435 8.31 -5.31 25.19
C PHE A 435 7.58 -3.96 25.38
N GLY A 436 7.13 -3.64 26.60
CA GLY A 436 6.55 -2.35 26.94
C GLY A 436 5.15 -2.14 26.38
N ARG A 437 4.90 -0.92 25.89
CA ARG A 437 3.56 -0.45 25.47
C ARG A 437 3.11 -0.93 24.09
N ASN A 438 4.01 -1.51 23.30
CA ASN A 438 3.70 -1.96 21.95
C ASN A 438 3.25 -3.43 21.90
N VAL A 439 2.68 -3.91 23.01
CA VAL A 439 2.11 -5.25 23.14
C VAL A 439 0.61 -5.15 23.32
N LEU A 440 -0.14 -5.79 22.43
CA LEU A 440 -1.54 -6.13 22.62
C LEU A 440 -1.59 -7.56 23.17
N ALA A 441 -2.29 -7.76 24.28
CA ALA A 441 -2.34 -9.04 25.00
C ALA A 441 -3.61 -9.13 25.86
N ASP A 442 -4.67 -8.49 25.38
CA ASP A 442 -6.00 -8.46 25.99
C ASP A 442 -6.87 -9.65 25.59
#